data_AF-A0A7T0BUK1-F1
#
_entry.id   AF-A0A7T0BUK1-F1
#
_cell.length_a   1.000
_cell.length_b   1.000
_cell.length_c   1.000
_cell.angle_alpha   90.00
_cell.angle_beta   90.00
_cell.angle_gamma   90.00
#
_symmetry.space_group_name_H-M   'P 1'
#
loop_
_entity.id
_entity.type
_entity.pdbx_description
1 polymer ?
#
loop_
_entity_poly.entity_id
_entity_poly.type
_entity_poly.pdbx_seq_one_letter_code
_entity_poly.pdbx_strand_id
1 'polypeptide(L)'
;MANFIYFFAYDELIMPEVFEKHGFVANARFNVTLSAYKMVFHKIPNNPEDFKEGEGRPTIIPTDSNIGMMEGILYEIDETLLPKLDEYYGHPNDYHRKKMRFTKHDFTFINGFVYMAQVENTDSRLLPSQAQLDAYRPARKTMTRLYFSRLVTQATVEEPHKRRPG
;
A
#
# COMPACT_ATOMS: atom_id res chain seq x y z
N MET A 1 23.49 -7.78 17.24
CA MET A 1 23.70 -7.22 15.89
C MET A 1 22.32 -6.92 15.35
N ALA A 2 22.10 -5.70 14.86
CA ALA A 2 20.81 -5.38 14.25
C ALA A 2 20.73 -6.12 12.91
N ASN A 3 19.74 -7.00 12.78
CA ASN A 3 19.40 -7.62 11.51
C ASN A 3 18.38 -6.72 10.84
N PHE A 4 18.73 -6.17 9.67
CA PHE A 4 17.82 -5.32 8.93
C PHE A 4 17.08 -6.10 7.85
N ILE A 5 15.79 -5.79 7.72
CA ILE A 5 14.93 -6.26 6.63
C ILE A 5 14.33 -5.05 5.91
N TYR A 6 13.81 -5.29 4.71
CA TYR A 6 13.10 -4.27 3.96
C TYR A 6 11.60 -4.55 3.96
N PHE A 7 10.80 -3.53 4.26
CA PHE A 7 9.34 -3.56 4.22
C PHE A 7 8.83 -2.50 3.22
N PHE A 8 7.98 -2.91 2.29
CA PHE A 8 7.38 -2.03 1.29
C PHE A 8 5.98 -1.61 1.72
N ALA A 9 5.82 -0.32 2.01
CA ALA A 9 4.55 0.33 2.25
C ALA A 9 3.99 0.91 0.93
N TYR A 10 2.69 0.71 0.72
CA TYR A 10 1.91 1.34 -0.36
C TYR A 10 0.62 1.99 0.15
N ASP A 11 0.24 1.70 1.38
CA ASP A 11 -0.95 2.20 2.06
C ASP A 11 -0.61 3.47 2.86
N GLU A 12 -1.31 3.74 3.96
CA GLU A 12 -1.04 4.91 4.80
C GLU A 12 0.37 4.93 5.40
N LEU A 13 1.02 3.76 5.53
CA LEU A 13 2.38 3.66 6.06
C LEU A 13 3.44 4.28 5.14
N ILE A 14 3.10 4.70 3.91
CA ILE A 14 3.99 5.54 3.08
C ILE A 14 4.26 6.92 3.71
N MET A 15 3.42 7.36 4.65
CA MET A 15 3.56 8.61 5.37
C MET A 15 4.43 8.37 6.61
N PRO A 16 5.63 8.95 6.70
CA PRO A 16 6.54 8.71 7.81
C PRO A 16 5.94 9.02 9.19
N GLU A 17 5.13 10.07 9.28
CA GLU A 17 4.44 10.44 10.52
C GLU A 17 3.43 9.36 10.97
N VAL A 18 2.74 8.71 10.03
CA VAL A 18 1.82 7.60 10.33
C VAL A 18 2.62 6.38 10.74
N PHE A 19 3.70 6.06 10.01
CA PHE A 19 4.62 4.97 10.33
C PHE A 19 5.17 5.07 11.77
N GLU A 20 5.66 6.25 12.15
CA GLU A 20 6.18 6.53 13.49
C GLU A 20 5.08 6.51 14.56
N LYS A 21 3.88 7.02 14.25
CA LYS A 21 2.72 6.99 15.16
C LYS A 21 2.28 5.57 15.52
N HIS A 22 2.43 4.62 14.59
CA HIS A 22 2.22 3.19 14.88
C HIS A 22 3.41 2.55 15.63
N GLY A 23 4.42 3.34 16.00
CA GLY A 23 5.59 2.93 16.77
C GLY A 23 6.55 2.07 15.96
N PHE A 24 6.61 2.27 14.64
CA PHE A 24 7.65 1.71 13.80
C PHE A 24 8.79 2.71 13.67
N VAL A 25 10.02 2.20 13.53
CA VAL A 25 11.22 3.01 13.34
C VAL A 25 12.01 2.44 12.17
N ALA A 26 12.48 3.29 11.28
CA ALA A 26 13.27 2.90 10.12
C ALA A 26 14.69 3.46 10.20
N ASN A 27 15.67 2.64 9.82
CA ASN A 27 17.06 3.07 9.64
C ASN A 27 17.23 3.90 8.36
N ALA A 28 16.51 3.52 7.31
CA ALA A 28 16.50 4.21 6.02
C ALA A 28 15.13 4.05 5.34
N ARG A 29 14.85 4.93 4.36
CA ARG A 29 13.67 4.83 3.50
C ARG A 29 14.01 5.17 2.07
N PHE A 30 13.44 4.43 1.13
CA PHE A 30 13.67 4.61 -0.31
C PHE A 30 12.35 4.67 -1.05
N ASN A 31 12.22 5.64 -1.94
CA ASN A 31 11.19 5.59 -2.97
C ASN A 31 11.53 4.48 -3.95
N VAL A 32 10.61 3.55 -4.16
CA VAL A 32 10.80 2.42 -5.07
C VAL A 32 9.56 2.19 -5.91
N THR A 33 9.75 1.43 -7.00
CA THR A 33 8.66 0.95 -7.84
C THR A 33 8.51 -0.56 -7.74
N LEU A 34 7.27 -1.02 -7.86
CA LEU A 34 6.90 -2.41 -8.05
C LEU A 34 6.23 -2.56 -9.42
N SER A 35 6.85 -3.33 -10.31
CA SER A 35 6.35 -3.57 -11.68
C SER A 35 5.25 -4.64 -11.68
N ALA A 36 4.33 -4.56 -12.65
CA ALA A 36 3.24 -5.52 -12.88
C ALA A 36 2.23 -5.65 -11.72
N TYR A 37 2.18 -4.66 -10.82
CA TYR A 37 1.18 -4.56 -9.75
C TYR A 37 0.50 -3.19 -9.76
N LYS A 38 -0.73 -3.16 -9.25
CA LYS A 38 -1.50 -1.94 -9.02
C LYS A 38 -2.10 -1.97 -7.61
N MET A 39 -2.11 -0.81 -6.96
CA MET A 39 -2.87 -0.60 -5.73
C MET A 39 -4.36 -0.44 -6.06
N VAL A 40 -5.19 -1.12 -5.28
CA VAL A 40 -6.66 -1.12 -5.36
C VAL A 40 -7.24 -1.04 -3.95
N PHE A 41 -8.53 -0.73 -3.82
CA PHE A 41 -9.21 -0.69 -2.52
C PHE A 41 -10.20 -1.85 -2.40
N HIS A 42 -9.69 -3.07 -2.55
CA HIS A 42 -10.53 -4.27 -2.57
C HIS A 42 -10.55 -5.04 -1.25
N LYS A 43 -9.70 -4.71 -0.25
CA LYS A 43 -9.73 -5.44 1.02
C LYS A 43 -11.02 -5.11 1.77
N ILE A 44 -11.77 -6.16 2.12
CA ILE A 44 -12.95 -6.05 2.97
C ILE A 44 -12.48 -5.57 4.37
N PRO A 45 -13.02 -4.47 4.90
CA PRO A 45 -12.68 -4.02 6.25
C PRO A 45 -13.05 -5.09 7.29
N ASN A 46 -12.25 -5.21 8.36
CA ASN A 46 -12.51 -6.21 9.40
C ASN A 46 -13.75 -5.89 10.24
N ASN A 47 -14.10 -4.61 10.35
CA ASN A 47 -15.31 -4.10 11.00
C ASN A 47 -16.12 -3.28 9.97
N PRO A 48 -16.82 -3.91 9.01
CA PRO A 48 -17.50 -3.21 7.92
C PRO A 48 -18.49 -2.13 8.39
N GLU A 49 -19.06 -2.28 9.57
CA GLU A 49 -19.98 -1.33 10.21
C GLU A 49 -19.35 0.03 10.54
N ASP A 50 -18.03 0.09 10.67
CA ASP A 50 -17.28 1.34 10.90
C ASP A 50 -17.05 2.13 9.60
N PHE A 51 -17.45 1.57 8.44
CA PHE A 51 -17.17 2.11 7.12
C PHE A 51 -18.44 2.35 6.31
N LYS A 52 -18.32 3.20 5.26
CA LYS A 52 -19.43 3.39 4.33
C LYS A 52 -19.68 2.09 3.58
N GLU A 53 -20.94 1.84 3.23
CA GLU A 53 -21.28 0.71 2.36
C GLU A 53 -20.52 0.80 1.03
N GLY A 54 -19.90 -0.31 0.61
CA GLY A 54 -19.05 -0.37 -0.58
C GLY A 54 -17.63 0.15 -0.40
N GLU A 55 -17.25 0.61 0.81
CA GLU A 55 -15.91 1.10 1.09
C GLU A 55 -14.93 -0.06 1.33
N GLY A 56 -13.80 -0.04 0.61
CA GLY A 56 -12.73 -1.01 0.76
C GLY A 56 -11.42 -0.40 1.26
N ARG A 57 -10.51 -1.26 1.67
CA ARG A 57 -9.18 -0.94 2.16
C ARG A 57 -8.10 -1.23 1.12
N PRO A 58 -6.95 -0.52 1.20
CA PRO A 58 -5.89 -0.66 0.23
C PRO A 58 -5.32 -2.08 0.20
N THR A 59 -5.11 -2.60 -1.00
CA THR A 59 -4.31 -3.80 -1.24
C THR A 59 -3.65 -3.72 -2.61
N ILE A 60 -2.82 -4.68 -2.97
CA ILE A 60 -2.19 -4.75 -4.29
C ILE A 60 -2.58 -6.01 -5.03
N ILE A 61 -2.80 -5.88 -6.33
CA ILE A 61 -3.10 -7.01 -7.22
C ILE A 61 -2.22 -6.93 -8.48
N PRO A 62 -1.95 -8.05 -9.16
CA PRO A 62 -1.29 -8.02 -10.46
C PRO A 62 -2.04 -7.14 -11.46
N THR A 63 -1.33 -6.53 -12.41
CA THR A 63 -1.97 -5.87 -13.55
C THR A 63 -2.38 -6.88 -14.60
N ASP A 64 -3.46 -6.60 -15.32
CA ASP A 64 -4.06 -7.55 -16.27
C ASP A 64 -3.12 -7.87 -17.47
N SER A 65 -2.20 -6.96 -17.78
CA SER A 65 -1.27 -7.06 -18.91
C SER A 65 0.19 -7.27 -18.50
N ASN A 66 0.50 -7.40 -17.20
CA ASN A 66 1.85 -7.26 -16.63
C ASN A 66 2.54 -5.92 -16.97
N ILE A 67 1.80 -4.97 -17.53
CA ILE A 67 2.26 -3.62 -17.81
C ILE A 67 1.76 -2.71 -16.69
N GLY A 68 2.62 -1.78 -16.27
CA GLY A 68 2.34 -0.85 -15.19
C GLY A 68 3.33 -0.97 -14.06
N MET A 69 3.41 0.10 -13.28
CA MET A 69 4.20 0.15 -12.07
C MET A 69 3.40 0.90 -11.01
N MET A 70 3.57 0.47 -9.77
CA MET A 70 3.13 1.24 -8.62
C MET A 70 4.32 1.75 -7.83
N GLU A 71 4.14 2.90 -7.18
CA GLU A 71 5.14 3.49 -6.30
C GLU A 71 4.77 3.25 -4.84
N GLY A 72 5.79 3.20 -3.99
CA GLY A 72 5.66 3.14 -2.55
C GLY A 72 6.99 3.42 -1.87
N ILE A 73 7.02 3.17 -0.56
CA ILE A 73 8.21 3.39 0.27
C ILE A 73 8.74 2.07 0.78
N LEU A 74 10.02 1.83 0.53
CA LEU A 74 10.77 0.73 1.12
C LEU A 74 11.48 1.23 2.37
N TYR A 75 11.02 0.79 3.53
CA TYR A 75 11.64 1.03 4.82
C TYR A 75 12.67 -0.06 5.11
N GLU A 76 13.87 0.34 5.51
CA GLU A 76 14.84 -0.54 6.17
C GLU A 76 14.57 -0.51 7.66
N ILE A 77 14.21 -1.65 8.25
CA ILE A 77 13.78 -1.76 9.64
C ILE A 77 14.52 -2.89 10.34
N ASP A 78 14.61 -2.81 11.66
CA ASP A 78 15.07 -3.93 12.48
C ASP A 78 14.08 -5.10 12.35
N GLU A 79 14.61 -6.31 12.13
CA GLU A 79 13.83 -7.55 11.97
C GLU A 79 12.91 -7.81 13.17
N THR A 80 13.24 -7.33 14.36
CA THR A 80 12.39 -7.43 15.55
C THR A 80 11.05 -6.70 15.42
N LEU A 81 10.89 -5.78 14.46
CA LEU A 81 9.62 -5.13 14.15
C LEU A 81 8.71 -5.98 13.25
N LEU A 82 9.21 -7.08 12.70
CA LEU A 82 8.45 -7.93 11.79
C LEU A 82 7.17 -8.53 12.42
N PRO A 83 7.19 -9.06 13.67
CA PRO A 83 5.97 -9.54 14.33
C PRO A 83 4.93 -8.42 14.56
N LYS A 84 5.38 -7.19 14.80
CA LYS A 84 4.50 -6.03 14.96
C LYS A 84 3.85 -5.62 13.64
N LEU A 85 4.57 -5.72 12.53
CA LEU A 85 3.98 -5.57 11.19
C LEU A 85 2.98 -6.69 10.91
N ASP A 86 3.30 -7.95 11.27
CA ASP A 86 2.37 -9.08 11.13
C ASP A 86 1.07 -8.82 11.89
N GLU A 87 1.16 -8.32 13.14
CA GLU A 87 0.01 -7.93 13.94
C GLU A 87 -0.79 -6.78 13.30
N TYR A 88 -0.12 -5.70 12.87
CA TYR A 88 -0.76 -4.55 12.21
C TYR A 88 -1.56 -4.96 10.97
N TYR A 89 -1.02 -5.90 10.18
CA TYR A 89 -1.66 -6.41 8.96
C TYR A 89 -2.54 -7.64 9.20
N GLY A 90 -2.72 -8.11 10.43
CA GLY A 90 -3.49 -9.33 10.73
C GLY A 90 -2.95 -10.58 10.02
N HIS A 91 -1.64 -10.65 9.77
CA HIS A 91 -0.99 -11.78 9.12
C HIS A 91 -1.07 -13.05 9.99
N PRO A 92 -1.41 -14.24 9.42
CA PRO A 92 -1.66 -14.53 8.01
C PRO A 92 -3.13 -14.47 7.58
N ASN A 93 -4.05 -14.11 8.47
CA ASN A 93 -5.49 -14.26 8.22
C ASN A 93 -6.04 -13.15 7.33
N ASP A 94 -5.65 -11.90 7.56
CA ASP A 94 -6.15 -10.76 6.78
C ASP A 94 -5.30 -10.47 5.55
N TYR A 95 -3.98 -10.43 5.77
CA TYR A 95 -2.99 -10.23 4.73
C TYR A 95 -1.94 -11.35 4.76
N HIS A 96 -1.48 -11.77 3.58
CA HIS A 96 -0.28 -12.58 3.46
C HIS A 96 0.94 -11.70 3.23
N ARG A 97 2.05 -12.07 3.87
CA ARG A 97 3.36 -11.46 3.67
C ARG A 97 4.08 -12.17 2.53
N LYS A 98 4.58 -11.42 1.56
CA LYS A 98 5.35 -11.94 0.41
C LYS A 98 6.66 -11.19 0.26
N LYS A 99 7.73 -11.93 -0.07
CA LYS A 99 9.01 -11.30 -0.47
C LYS A 99 8.95 -10.98 -1.96
N MET A 100 9.14 -9.72 -2.32
CA MET A 100 9.07 -9.21 -3.68
C MET A 100 10.30 -8.37 -4.03
N ARG A 101 10.57 -8.20 -5.32
CA ARG A 101 11.70 -7.44 -5.84
C ARG A 101 11.24 -6.07 -6.30
N PHE A 102 11.82 -5.02 -5.73
CA PHE A 102 11.53 -3.62 -6.01
C PHE A 102 12.69 -2.97 -6.77
N THR A 103 12.40 -1.91 -7.50
CA THR A 103 13.41 -1.14 -8.25
C THR A 103 13.57 0.24 -7.63
N LYS A 104 14.80 0.56 -7.20
CA LYS A 104 15.17 1.89 -6.72
C LYS A 104 15.35 2.86 -7.89
N HIS A 105 15.42 4.16 -7.61
CA HIS A 105 15.65 5.18 -8.64
C HIS A 105 17.00 5.08 -9.36
N ASP A 106 18.00 4.45 -8.76
CA ASP A 106 19.30 4.15 -9.35
C ASP A 106 19.30 2.86 -10.20
N PHE A 107 18.11 2.30 -10.48
CA PHE A 107 17.89 1.04 -11.20
C PHE A 107 18.43 -0.21 -10.51
N THR A 108 18.83 -0.12 -9.23
CA THR A 108 19.19 -1.30 -8.46
C THR A 108 17.95 -2.04 -7.96
N PHE A 109 18.09 -3.37 -7.83
CA PHE A 109 17.03 -4.22 -7.31
C PHE A 109 17.23 -4.53 -5.83
N ILE A 110 16.12 -4.58 -5.10
CA ILE A 110 16.13 -4.89 -3.68
C ILE A 110 14.94 -5.78 -3.34
N ASN A 111 15.17 -6.80 -2.51
CA ASN A 111 14.10 -7.68 -2.05
C ASN A 111 13.55 -7.19 -0.71
N GLY A 112 12.23 -7.10 -0.58
CA GLY A 112 11.56 -6.71 0.64
C GLY A 112 10.24 -7.44 0.84
N PHE A 113 9.70 -7.35 2.04
CA PHE A 113 8.38 -7.86 2.39
C PHE A 113 7.30 -6.86 2.01
N VAL A 114 6.19 -7.36 1.50
CA VAL A 114 4.95 -6.62 1.26
C VAL A 114 3.78 -7.44 1.79
N TYR A 115 2.76 -6.75 2.31
CA TYR A 115 1.53 -7.36 2.77
C TYR A 115 0.45 -7.19 1.71
N MET A 116 -0.19 -8.29 1.32
CA MET A 116 -1.27 -8.32 0.35
C MET A 116 -2.47 -8.98 0.98
N ALA A 117 -3.67 -8.45 0.74
CA ALA A 117 -4.88 -9.01 1.33
C ALA A 117 -5.06 -10.46 0.86
N GLN A 118 -5.55 -11.32 1.75
CA GLN A 118 -5.98 -12.66 1.36
C GLN A 118 -7.15 -12.58 0.38
N VAL A 119 -7.19 -13.47 -0.61
CA VAL A 119 -8.18 -13.41 -1.69
C VAL A 119 -9.60 -13.52 -1.15
N GLU A 120 -9.80 -14.41 -0.18
CA GLU A 120 -11.04 -14.59 0.58
C GLU A 120 -11.51 -13.33 1.32
N ASN A 121 -10.60 -12.38 1.58
CA ASN A 121 -10.87 -11.10 2.23
C ASN A 121 -10.89 -9.93 1.23
N THR A 122 -11.14 -10.19 -0.05
CA THR A 122 -11.22 -9.15 -1.08
C THR A 122 -12.52 -9.19 -1.88
N ASP A 123 -12.99 -8.02 -2.29
CA ASP A 123 -14.10 -7.85 -3.23
C ASP A 123 -13.77 -6.71 -4.21
N SER A 124 -13.75 -7.03 -5.51
CA SER A 124 -13.40 -6.08 -6.57
C SER A 124 -14.44 -4.99 -6.81
N ARG A 125 -15.61 -5.07 -6.17
CA ARG A 125 -16.66 -4.04 -6.24
C ARG A 125 -16.42 -2.90 -5.25
N LEU A 126 -15.53 -3.10 -4.27
CA LEU A 126 -15.23 -2.09 -3.28
C LEU A 126 -14.41 -0.95 -3.87
N LEU A 127 -14.66 0.24 -3.35
CA LEU A 127 -14.02 1.49 -3.76
C LEU A 127 -13.43 2.20 -2.52
N PRO A 128 -12.43 3.08 -2.67
CA PRO A 128 -12.06 3.98 -1.60
C PRO A 128 -13.20 4.97 -1.30
N SER A 129 -13.22 5.53 -0.10
CA SER A 129 -13.94 6.79 0.14
C SER A 129 -13.10 7.99 -0.26
N GLN A 130 -13.74 9.13 -0.55
CA GLN A 130 -13.02 10.39 -0.78
C GLN A 130 -12.15 10.76 0.43
N ALA A 131 -12.62 10.49 1.65
CA ALA A 131 -11.86 10.69 2.88
C ALA A 131 -10.59 9.83 2.94
N GLN A 132 -10.68 8.55 2.54
CA GLN A 132 -9.49 7.71 2.41
C GLN A 132 -8.50 8.29 1.40
N LEU A 133 -8.95 8.70 0.21
CA LEU A 133 -8.04 9.30 -0.79
C LEU A 133 -7.41 10.61 -0.31
N ASP A 134 -8.16 11.43 0.44
CA ASP A 134 -7.67 12.67 1.01
C ASP A 134 -6.59 12.43 2.07
N ALA A 135 -6.66 11.32 2.80
CA ALA A 135 -5.62 10.92 3.76
C ALA A 135 -4.25 10.69 3.08
N TYR A 136 -4.21 10.38 1.78
CA TYR A 136 -2.96 10.23 1.03
C TYR A 136 -2.33 11.56 0.60
N ARG A 137 -2.99 12.72 0.79
CA ARG A 137 -2.45 14.02 0.35
C ARG A 137 -1.03 14.33 0.82
N PRO A 138 -0.61 13.99 2.06
CA PRO A 138 0.78 14.18 2.49
C PRO A 138 1.80 13.39 1.65
N ALA A 139 1.41 12.25 1.08
CA ALA A 139 2.26 11.42 0.22
C ALA A 139 2.65 12.08 -1.11
N ARG A 140 2.02 13.21 -1.48
CA ARG A 140 2.42 14.02 -2.64
C ARG A 140 3.90 14.43 -2.61
N LYS A 141 4.49 14.58 -1.43
CA LYS A 141 5.93 14.90 -1.27
C LYS A 141 6.83 13.70 -1.55
N THR A 142 6.27 12.51 -1.54
CA THR A 142 6.98 11.22 -1.55
C THR A 142 6.82 10.49 -2.88
N MET A 143 5.78 10.76 -3.65
CA MET A 143 5.50 10.07 -4.92
C MET A 143 5.66 10.98 -6.12
N THR A 144 5.83 10.40 -7.31
CA THR A 144 5.78 11.18 -8.55
C THR A 144 4.40 11.81 -8.73
N ARG A 145 4.37 12.97 -9.39
CA ARG A 145 3.13 13.70 -9.65
C ARG A 145 2.13 12.85 -10.44
N LEU A 146 2.60 12.06 -11.40
CA LEU A 146 1.73 11.22 -12.24
C LEU A 146 1.10 10.09 -11.43
N TYR A 147 1.89 9.36 -10.63
CA TYR A 147 1.37 8.28 -9.80
C TYR A 147 0.40 8.82 -8.75
N PHE A 148 0.78 9.87 -8.03
CA PHE A 148 -0.07 10.50 -7.03
C PHE A 148 -1.40 11.00 -7.62
N SER A 149 -1.36 11.65 -8.79
CA SER A 149 -2.58 12.10 -9.48
C SER A 149 -3.51 10.93 -9.81
N ARG A 150 -2.98 9.79 -10.26
CA ARG A 150 -3.77 8.59 -10.55
C ARG A 150 -4.37 7.97 -9.28
N LEU A 151 -3.64 8.00 -8.17
CA LEU A 151 -4.11 7.50 -6.88
C LEU A 151 -5.33 8.29 -6.38
N VAL A 152 -5.25 9.62 -6.35
CA VAL A 152 -6.31 10.47 -5.77
C VAL A 152 -7.46 10.80 -6.71
N THR A 153 -7.45 10.30 -7.94
CA THR A 153 -8.52 10.48 -8.94
C THR A 153 -9.30 9.20 -9.23
N GLN A 154 -9.07 8.15 -8.43
CA GLN A 154 -9.86 6.93 -8.49
C GLN A 154 -11.35 7.21 -8.23
N ALA A 155 -12.23 6.38 -8.79
CA ALA A 155 -13.63 6.38 -8.42
C ALA A 155 -13.76 6.07 -6.93
N THR A 156 -14.71 6.71 -6.27
CA THR A 156 -14.97 6.52 -4.84
C THR A 156 -16.39 6.00 -4.62
N VAL A 157 -16.71 5.56 -3.40
CA VAL A 157 -18.09 5.21 -3.03
C VAL A 157 -19.06 6.37 -3.25
N GLU A 158 -18.60 7.61 -3.12
CA GLU A 158 -19.40 8.82 -3.37
C GLU A 158 -19.55 9.15 -4.86
N GLU A 159 -18.55 8.79 -5.70
CA GLU A 159 -18.53 9.07 -7.13
C GLU A 159 -18.11 7.83 -7.96
N PRO A 160 -18.94 6.77 -8.01
CA PRO A 160 -18.55 5.48 -8.59
C PRO A 160 -18.35 5.51 -10.12
N HIS A 161 -18.94 6.49 -10.81
CA HIS A 161 -18.85 6.66 -12.26
C HIS A 161 -17.79 7.66 -12.73
N LYS A 162 -16.90 8.10 -11.83
CA LYS A 162 -15.83 9.04 -12.16
C LYS A 162 -14.89 8.43 -13.20
N ARG A 163 -14.80 9.06 -14.38
CA ARG A 163 -13.89 8.63 -15.45
C ARG A 163 -12.44 8.84 -15.00
N ARG A 164 -11.61 7.79 -15.14
CA ARG A 164 -10.16 7.94 -14.98
C ARG A 164 -9.64 8.90 -16.06
N PRO A 165 -8.87 9.95 -15.73
CA PRO A 165 -8.11 10.65 -16.76
C PRO A 165 -7.14 9.63 -17.39
N GLY A 166 -7.17 9.57 -18.73
CA GLY A 166 -6.34 8.68 -19.54
C GLY A 166 -4.84 8.87 -19.32
#